data_AF-A0A7X6UE68-F1
#
_entry.id   AF-A0A7X6UE68-F1
#
_cell.length_a   1.000
_cell.length_b   1.000
_cell.length_c   1.000
_cell.angle_alpha   90.00
_cell.angle_beta   90.00
_cell.angle_gamma   90.00
#
_symmetry.space_group_name_H-M   'P 1'
#
loop_
_entity.id
_entity.type
_entity.pdbx_description
1 polymer ?
#
loop_
_entity_poly.entity_id
_entity_poly.type
_entity_poly.pdbx_seq_one_letter_code
_entity_poly.pdbx_strand_id
1 'polypeptide(L)'
;MSLNNCHICVIRRIHQIRRSTGRIALCLLLAALTALSAATGCRFPDPGQTDPPALTSPDPTREDSAPLVISDQLPLTEDQAAQAAASLDRPLEHYDLVRPGGACDPASLEQVEIHRVVDGDTLIVIRDDRPVRLRLIGIDAPESYSHHDPAMRTHQGESVSRVVTAWLTGRQAYLQFDREPTDPYDRLLAYVWLDAHTMVNEVLVREGLVWQHRYPPNTLFNDYFEQLEELAQKEGRGIWGNGAAAGFGYDEIKINKRSGSDMNKKTIYLAGGCFWGVERYYQLLPQGILETESGYANGTSPDPSYEDVCRGDTGYAETVRLVYDPAAISLKAVLAHFFRIIDPTTRDHQGNDYGDQYRPGIYYTDPEDFEVICDYIDARRKDYTRPIVVEVLELMNFYSAEDWHQDYLLKNPSGYCHVDLSQVEIPLRPEELPQGGAEPVHTGDQLDPQLFESQLSRQRAPMDYDKPDPEQLKKELTELQYQVTQEDQTERPFSNEFDQHYEAGLYVDVVSGEPLFSSRDKYDAGCGWPAFSRPVARGALVYREDTSLWRKRVEVRSGGADSHLGHVFEDGPAASGGLRYCINSAALRFIPLSRMEAEGYGDWVDEVTGS
;
A
#
# COMPACT_ATOMS: atom_id res chain seq x y z
N MET A 1 -2.15 30.37 -43.55
CA MET A 1 -2.44 29.36 -44.58
C MET A 1 -2.78 28.06 -43.87
N SER A 2 -4.04 27.67 -43.96
CA SER A 2 -4.55 26.37 -43.52
C SER A 2 -3.93 25.25 -44.36
N LEU A 3 -3.57 24.13 -43.72
CA LEU A 3 -3.92 22.76 -44.16
C LEU A 3 -3.42 21.76 -43.11
N ASN A 4 -4.16 21.70 -42.01
CA ASN A 4 -4.39 20.43 -41.30
C ASN A 4 -5.11 19.47 -42.26
N ASN A 5 -4.78 18.18 -42.15
CA ASN A 5 -5.42 16.98 -42.75
C ASN A 5 -4.61 16.26 -43.83
N CYS A 6 -3.67 15.39 -43.42
CA CYS A 6 -3.32 14.23 -44.26
C CYS A 6 -2.79 12.99 -43.51
N HIS A 7 -2.28 13.10 -42.28
CA HIS A 7 -1.66 11.95 -41.60
C HIS A 7 -2.65 10.91 -41.02
N ILE A 8 -3.93 11.26 -40.83
CA ILE A 8 -4.93 10.35 -40.23
C ILE A 8 -5.55 9.38 -41.26
N CYS A 9 -5.40 9.61 -42.57
CA CYS A 9 -5.97 8.72 -43.61
C CYS A 9 -5.06 7.55 -44.04
N VAL A 10 -3.75 7.59 -43.74
CA VAL A 10 -2.81 6.56 -44.23
C VAL A 10 -2.76 5.34 -43.30
N ILE A 11 -2.91 5.53 -41.98
CA ILE A 11 -2.80 4.45 -41.00
C ILE A 11 -4.01 3.51 -41.04
N ARG A 12 -5.21 4.00 -41.38
CA ARG A 12 -6.43 3.17 -41.49
C ARG A 12 -6.44 2.20 -42.69
N ARG A 13 -5.53 2.32 -43.66
CA ARG A 13 -5.51 1.47 -44.87
C ARG A 13 -4.47 0.34 -44.85
N ILE A 14 -3.55 0.34 -43.89
CA ILE A 14 -2.49 -0.69 -43.78
C ILE A 14 -2.97 -1.92 -42.98
N HIS A 15 -4.00 -1.77 -42.13
CA HIS A 15 -4.53 -2.89 -41.33
C HIS A 15 -5.47 -3.84 -42.10
N GLN A 16 -5.90 -3.49 -43.33
CA GLN A 16 -6.85 -4.30 -44.10
C GLN A 16 -6.20 -5.24 -45.13
N ILE A 17 -4.87 -5.22 -45.29
CA ILE A 17 -4.13 -6.08 -46.24
C ILE A 17 -3.19 -7.02 -45.45
N ARG A 18 -3.70 -7.68 -44.41
CA ARG A 18 -2.99 -8.76 -43.69
C ARG A 18 -3.64 -10.14 -43.85
N ARG A 19 -4.61 -10.28 -44.76
CA ARG A 19 -5.32 -11.55 -45.03
C ARG A 19 -5.44 -11.86 -46.53
N SER A 20 -4.35 -11.77 -47.29
CA SER A 20 -4.18 -12.54 -48.55
C SER A 20 -2.96 -12.03 -49.29
N THR A 21 -1.82 -12.72 -49.20
CA THR A 21 -0.82 -12.96 -50.27
C THR A 21 0.52 -13.39 -49.66
N GLY A 22 1.08 -14.47 -50.22
CA GLY A 22 2.24 -15.19 -49.70
C GLY A 22 3.59 -14.49 -49.91
N ARG A 23 4.64 -15.15 -49.37
CA ARG A 23 6.04 -14.71 -49.18
C ARG A 23 6.80 -14.07 -50.37
N ILE A 24 6.19 -13.91 -51.54
CA ILE A 24 6.83 -13.32 -52.74
C ILE A 24 6.65 -11.78 -52.78
N ALA A 25 5.62 -11.23 -52.14
CA ALA A 25 5.40 -9.77 -52.12
C ALA A 25 6.38 -9.00 -51.20
N LEU A 26 6.98 -9.67 -50.22
CA LEU A 26 7.92 -9.05 -49.27
C LEU A 26 9.28 -8.75 -49.92
N CYS A 27 9.75 -9.58 -50.85
CA CYS A 27 11.02 -9.35 -51.57
C CYS A 27 10.94 -8.20 -52.58
N LEU A 28 9.77 -7.95 -53.19
CA LEU A 28 9.58 -6.84 -54.13
C LEU A 28 9.42 -5.49 -53.42
N LEU A 29 8.89 -5.47 -52.20
CA LEU A 29 8.84 -4.27 -51.35
C LEU A 29 10.23 -3.87 -50.82
N LEU A 30 11.08 -4.83 -50.49
CA LEU A 30 12.48 -4.60 -50.08
C LEU A 30 13.38 -4.13 -51.25
N ALA A 31 13.08 -4.53 -52.49
CA ALA A 31 13.78 -4.04 -53.68
C ALA A 31 13.36 -2.63 -54.11
N ALA A 32 12.11 -2.21 -53.82
CA ALA A 32 11.66 -0.85 -54.09
C ALA A 32 12.19 0.18 -53.06
N LEU A 33 12.41 -0.25 -51.81
CA LEU A 33 12.99 0.59 -50.75
C LEU A 33 14.50 0.80 -50.89
N THR A 34 15.22 -0.12 -51.54
CA THR A 34 16.65 0.05 -51.86
C THR A 34 16.90 0.91 -53.11
N ALA A 35 15.89 1.11 -53.97
CA ALA A 35 16.00 1.97 -55.14
C ALA A 35 15.65 3.45 -54.88
N LEU A 36 14.93 3.77 -53.79
CA LEU A 36 14.59 5.16 -53.43
C LEU A 36 15.65 5.87 -52.58
N SER A 37 16.61 5.16 -51.99
CA SER A 37 17.72 5.76 -51.23
C SER A 37 18.89 6.24 -52.12
N ALA A 38 18.83 6.02 -53.43
CA ALA A 38 19.89 6.41 -54.38
C ALA A 38 19.69 7.78 -55.05
N ALA A 39 18.61 8.53 -54.74
CA ALA A 39 18.30 9.81 -55.40
C ALA A 39 18.35 11.05 -54.49
N THR A 40 18.66 10.90 -53.21
CA THR A 40 18.79 12.01 -52.26
C THR A 40 20.10 11.85 -51.49
N GLY A 41 21.16 12.49 -51.97
CA GLY A 41 22.51 12.38 -51.41
C GLY A 41 22.65 12.91 -49.98
N CYS A 42 22.24 12.10 -48.99
CA CYS A 42 22.55 12.27 -47.58
C CYS A 42 23.47 11.12 -47.16
N ARG A 43 24.76 11.42 -46.94
CA ARG A 43 25.70 10.51 -46.28
C ARG A 43 25.52 10.66 -44.77
N PHE A 44 25.25 9.56 -44.07
CA PHE A 44 25.47 9.47 -42.63
C PHE A 44 26.99 9.38 -42.37
N PRO A 45 27.55 10.10 -41.40
CA PRO A 45 28.94 9.91 -41.00
C PRO A 45 29.09 8.59 -40.21
N ASP A 46 30.19 7.90 -40.48
CA ASP A 46 30.67 6.68 -39.83
C ASP A 46 31.11 7.02 -38.38
N PRO A 47 30.69 6.29 -37.33
CA PRO A 47 31.17 6.57 -35.98
C PRO A 47 32.61 6.06 -35.84
N GLY A 48 33.56 6.95 -36.11
CA GLY A 48 34.97 6.70 -35.84
C GLY A 48 35.19 6.48 -34.35
N GLN A 49 35.74 5.31 -34.01
CA GLN A 49 36.47 5.12 -32.75
C GLN A 49 37.70 6.02 -32.77
N THR A 50 37.69 7.05 -31.93
CA THR A 50 38.90 7.72 -31.45
C THR A 50 39.04 7.37 -29.99
N ASP A 51 40.09 6.63 -29.62
CA ASP A 51 40.45 6.44 -28.22
C ASP A 51 40.60 7.83 -27.56
N PRO A 52 40.06 8.04 -26.34
CA PRO A 52 40.17 9.33 -25.66
C PRO A 52 41.64 9.68 -25.36
N PRO A 53 42.02 10.98 -25.40
CA PRO A 53 43.38 11.41 -25.12
C PRO A 53 43.75 11.16 -23.66
N ALA A 54 45.04 10.87 -23.41
CA ALA A 54 45.56 10.60 -22.08
C ALA A 54 45.45 11.82 -21.13
N LEU A 55 45.07 11.53 -19.89
CA LEU A 55 44.99 12.46 -18.75
C LEU A 55 46.30 13.24 -18.59
N THR A 56 46.26 14.57 -18.64
CA THR A 56 47.38 15.39 -18.16
C THR A 56 47.37 15.45 -16.64
N SER A 57 48.51 15.75 -16.02
CA SER A 57 48.60 15.81 -14.55
C SER A 57 48.31 17.25 -14.06
N PRO A 58 47.71 17.40 -12.87
CA PRO A 58 47.32 18.71 -12.35
C PRO A 58 48.53 19.61 -12.10
N ASP A 59 48.35 20.92 -12.32
CA ASP A 59 49.35 21.95 -12.06
C ASP A 59 49.86 21.83 -10.62
N PRO A 60 51.15 21.49 -10.40
CA PRO A 60 51.70 21.21 -9.09
C PRO A 60 51.83 22.46 -8.19
N THR A 61 51.46 23.64 -8.68
CA THR A 61 51.53 24.91 -7.92
C THR A 61 50.17 25.38 -7.36
N ARG A 62 49.11 24.59 -7.53
CA ARG A 62 47.75 24.96 -7.17
C ARG A 62 47.48 24.88 -5.65
N GLU A 63 47.08 25.99 -5.04
CA GLU A 63 46.53 25.98 -3.67
C GLU A 63 45.06 25.55 -3.71
N ASP A 64 44.81 24.28 -3.40
CA ASP A 64 43.47 23.73 -3.32
C ASP A 64 42.81 24.12 -2.01
N SER A 65 41.69 24.84 -2.09
CA SER A 65 40.78 24.94 -0.95
C SER A 65 40.37 23.53 -0.53
N ALA A 66 40.37 23.25 0.77
CA ALA A 66 40.07 21.93 1.30
C ALA A 66 38.79 21.34 0.66
N PRO A 67 38.80 20.04 0.30
CA PRO A 67 37.66 19.40 -0.34
C PRO A 67 36.42 19.52 0.54
N LEU A 68 35.25 19.66 -0.08
CA LEU A 68 33.98 19.56 0.64
C LEU A 68 33.92 18.19 1.30
N VAL A 69 33.63 18.13 2.60
CA VAL A 69 33.46 16.88 3.34
C VAL A 69 32.05 16.86 3.91
N ILE A 70 31.33 15.77 3.66
CA ILE A 70 29.98 15.54 4.17
C ILE A 70 30.04 14.50 5.28
N SER A 71 29.75 14.94 6.50
CA SER A 71 29.70 14.08 7.68
C SER A 71 28.49 13.16 7.66
N ASP A 72 28.68 11.95 8.19
CA ASP A 72 27.64 10.97 8.49
C ASP A 72 27.00 11.18 9.88
N GLN A 73 27.51 12.10 10.69
CA GLN A 73 27.05 12.31 12.07
C GLN A 73 25.92 13.32 12.20
N LEU A 74 26.00 14.43 11.47
CA LEU A 74 25.01 15.50 11.49
C LEU A 74 24.87 16.10 10.09
N PRO A 75 23.64 16.44 9.67
CA PRO A 75 23.42 17.02 8.37
C PRO A 75 23.91 18.47 8.33
N LEU A 76 24.36 18.93 7.17
CA LEU A 76 24.73 20.33 6.96
C LEU A 76 23.53 21.23 7.24
N THR A 77 23.76 22.34 7.92
CA THR A 77 22.77 23.43 8.02
C THR A 77 22.55 24.08 6.65
N GLU A 78 21.43 24.80 6.47
CA GLU A 78 21.13 25.50 5.21
C GLU A 78 22.24 26.49 4.81
N ASP A 79 22.84 27.21 5.78
CA ASP A 79 23.94 28.14 5.51
C ASP A 79 25.21 27.41 5.03
N GLN A 80 25.53 26.25 5.64
CA GLN A 80 26.66 25.42 5.22
C GLN A 80 26.41 24.81 3.84
N ALA A 81 25.17 24.38 3.57
CA ALA A 81 24.78 23.84 2.27
C ALA A 81 24.84 24.91 1.18
N ALA A 82 24.39 26.14 1.45
CA ALA A 82 24.52 27.27 0.53
C ALA A 82 25.99 27.64 0.25
N GLN A 83 26.85 27.59 1.27
CA GLN A 83 28.28 27.81 1.10
C GLN A 83 28.95 26.71 0.24
N ALA A 84 28.57 25.45 0.44
CA ALA A 84 29.02 24.33 -0.37
C ALA A 84 28.52 24.43 -1.83
N ALA A 85 27.24 24.77 -2.02
CA ALA A 85 26.63 24.98 -3.34
C ALA A 85 27.36 26.06 -4.16
N ALA A 86 27.77 27.16 -3.53
CA ALA A 86 28.54 28.22 -4.19
C ALA A 86 29.91 27.75 -4.72
N SER A 87 30.44 26.63 -4.21
CA SER A 87 31.69 26.04 -4.69
C SER A 87 31.52 25.10 -5.88
N LEU A 88 30.28 24.68 -6.20
CA LEU A 88 29.98 23.74 -7.29
C LEU A 88 30.02 24.38 -8.69
N ASP A 89 29.84 25.71 -8.77
CA ASP A 89 29.96 26.48 -10.02
C ASP A 89 31.42 26.74 -10.47
N ARG A 90 32.41 26.10 -9.82
CA ARG A 90 33.81 26.29 -10.17
C ARG A 90 34.11 25.74 -11.58
N PRO A 91 34.79 26.52 -12.45
CA PRO A 91 35.06 26.12 -13.82
C PRO A 91 35.89 24.83 -13.94
N LEU A 92 35.56 24.02 -14.93
CA LEU A 92 36.23 22.75 -15.29
C LEU A 92 37.72 22.85 -15.59
N GLU A 93 38.24 24.04 -15.86
CA GLU A 93 39.67 24.35 -16.07
C GLU A 93 40.55 23.93 -14.87
N HIS A 94 39.94 23.50 -13.77
CA HIS A 94 40.54 22.97 -12.55
C HIS A 94 40.70 21.44 -12.53
N TYR A 95 40.34 20.68 -13.57
CA TYR A 95 40.35 19.20 -13.49
C TYR A 95 40.80 18.55 -14.82
N ASP A 96 41.81 17.67 -14.78
CA ASP A 96 42.43 17.04 -15.97
C ASP A 96 41.63 15.88 -16.61
N LEU A 97 40.30 15.94 -16.59
CA LEU A 97 39.44 14.88 -17.11
C LEU A 97 38.63 15.38 -18.31
N VAL A 98 38.95 14.90 -19.51
CA VAL A 98 38.25 15.25 -20.76
C VAL A 98 37.00 14.38 -20.91
N ARG A 99 35.82 15.01 -20.78
CA ARG A 99 34.52 14.36 -21.03
C ARG A 99 34.48 13.76 -22.45
N PRO A 100 33.99 12.52 -22.64
CA PRO A 100 33.71 11.96 -23.96
C PRO A 100 32.82 12.92 -24.77
N GLY A 101 33.21 13.27 -26.00
CA GLY A 101 32.44 14.22 -26.83
C GLY A 101 32.60 15.71 -26.48
N GLY A 102 33.26 16.07 -25.38
CA GLY A 102 33.65 17.45 -25.06
C GLY A 102 32.52 18.34 -24.49
N ALA A 103 32.57 19.63 -24.81
CA ALA A 103 31.55 20.60 -24.43
C ALA A 103 30.25 20.33 -25.19
N CYS A 104 29.11 20.55 -24.53
CA CYS A 104 27.83 20.50 -25.22
C CYS A 104 27.60 21.81 -25.99
N ASP A 105 26.78 21.77 -27.04
CA ASP A 105 26.17 22.97 -27.62
C ASP A 105 24.75 23.14 -27.05
N PRO A 106 24.54 24.02 -26.04
CA PRO A 106 23.24 24.19 -25.40
C PRO A 106 22.16 24.64 -26.37
N ALA A 107 22.52 25.30 -27.48
CA ALA A 107 21.55 25.74 -28.49
C ALA A 107 20.90 24.57 -29.25
N SER A 108 21.51 23.39 -29.18
CA SER A 108 20.99 22.15 -29.78
C SER A 108 20.13 21.32 -28.83
N LEU A 109 20.07 21.71 -27.55
CA LEU A 109 19.37 20.98 -26.49
C LEU A 109 18.06 21.65 -26.10
N GLU A 110 17.20 20.87 -25.46
CA GLU A 110 15.95 21.36 -24.91
C GLU A 110 16.21 22.14 -23.61
N GLN A 111 15.79 23.41 -23.57
CA GLN A 111 15.92 24.27 -22.40
C GLN A 111 14.73 24.09 -21.44
N VAL A 112 15.02 23.99 -20.15
CA VAL A 112 14.03 23.86 -19.06
C VAL A 112 14.42 24.70 -17.84
N GLU A 113 13.46 24.97 -16.97
CA GLU A 113 13.72 25.54 -15.63
C GLU A 113 13.70 24.43 -14.58
N ILE A 114 14.71 24.38 -13.70
CA ILE A 114 14.71 23.47 -12.55
C ILE A 114 13.82 24.08 -11.47
N HIS A 115 12.62 23.53 -11.28
CA HIS A 115 11.66 24.04 -10.31
C HIS A 115 12.04 23.70 -8.87
N ARG A 116 12.45 22.44 -8.63
CA ARG A 116 12.96 21.98 -7.33
C ARG A 116 13.73 20.67 -7.47
N VAL A 117 14.53 20.37 -6.46
CA VAL A 117 15.20 19.07 -6.27
C VAL A 117 14.30 18.21 -5.37
N VAL A 118 14.14 16.93 -5.69
CA VAL A 118 13.32 15.97 -4.92
C VAL A 118 14.20 15.23 -3.92
N ASP A 119 15.23 14.59 -4.44
CA ASP A 119 16.36 13.97 -3.77
C ASP A 119 17.59 14.19 -4.67
N GLY A 120 18.82 14.03 -4.18
CA GLY A 120 20.03 14.56 -4.83
C GLY A 120 20.28 14.20 -6.31
N ASP A 121 19.55 13.24 -6.87
CA ASP A 121 19.60 12.79 -8.27
C ASP A 121 18.26 12.85 -9.02
N THR A 122 17.15 13.27 -8.39
CA THR A 122 15.84 13.48 -9.02
C THR A 122 15.40 14.94 -8.92
N LEU A 123 15.02 15.51 -10.07
CA LEU A 123 14.60 16.90 -10.22
C LEU A 123 13.14 16.99 -10.65
N ILE A 124 12.49 18.10 -10.31
CA ILE A 124 11.29 18.57 -11.01
C ILE A 124 11.71 19.72 -11.91
N VAL A 125 11.51 19.56 -13.21
CA VAL A 125 11.77 20.60 -14.22
C VAL A 125 10.46 21.12 -14.81
N ILE A 126 10.41 22.39 -15.17
CA ILE A 126 9.30 22.95 -15.94
C ILE A 126 9.61 22.77 -17.43
N ARG A 127 8.79 21.97 -18.10
CA ARG A 127 8.83 21.69 -19.53
C ARG A 127 7.45 21.95 -20.10
N ASP A 128 7.35 22.76 -21.15
CA ASP A 128 6.07 23.16 -21.75
C ASP A 128 5.04 23.69 -20.72
N ASP A 129 5.50 24.56 -19.80
CA ASP A 129 4.72 25.11 -18.69
C ASP A 129 4.16 24.06 -17.70
N ARG A 130 4.76 22.86 -17.66
CA ARG A 130 4.34 21.77 -16.77
C ARG A 130 5.51 21.21 -15.97
N PRO A 131 5.29 20.85 -14.69
CA PRO A 131 6.28 20.14 -13.90
C PRO A 131 6.42 18.70 -14.39
N VAL A 132 7.65 18.28 -14.70
CA VAL A 132 8.01 16.92 -15.13
C VAL A 132 9.09 16.39 -14.19
N ARG A 133 8.93 15.14 -13.73
CA ARG A 133 9.97 14.44 -12.95
C ARG A 133 11.10 14.01 -13.89
N LEU A 134 12.33 14.33 -13.50
CA LEU A 134 13.53 14.02 -14.24
C LEU A 134 14.52 13.29 -13.32
N ARG A 135 14.95 12.09 -13.71
CA ARG A 135 16.02 11.34 -13.03
C ARG A 135 17.33 11.54 -13.78
N LEU A 136 18.37 11.95 -13.05
CA LEU A 136 19.70 12.17 -13.60
C LEU A 136 20.33 10.84 -14.01
N ILE A 137 20.68 10.71 -15.29
CA ILE A 137 21.30 9.48 -15.80
C ILE A 137 22.70 9.31 -15.22
N GLY A 138 23.04 8.09 -14.83
CA GLY A 138 24.43 7.69 -14.57
C GLY A 138 24.89 7.85 -13.12
N ILE A 139 24.01 8.34 -12.24
CA ILE A 139 24.33 8.70 -10.86
C ILE A 139 23.22 8.27 -9.89
N ASP A 140 23.58 8.08 -8.63
CA ASP A 140 22.65 7.74 -7.53
C ASP A 140 23.06 8.46 -6.25
N ALA A 141 22.16 9.24 -5.65
CA ALA A 141 22.46 10.04 -4.47
C ALA A 141 22.29 9.22 -3.18
N PRO A 142 23.09 9.50 -2.12
CA PRO A 142 22.83 8.98 -0.79
C PRO A 142 21.41 9.26 -0.37
N GLU A 143 20.76 8.22 0.13
CA GLU A 143 19.37 8.21 0.55
C GLU A 143 19.13 9.34 1.54
N SER A 144 18.65 10.47 1.04
CA SER A 144 18.13 11.59 1.80
C SER A 144 16.66 11.40 2.13
N TYR A 145 16.04 10.49 1.37
CA TYR A 145 14.61 10.30 1.26
C TYR A 145 14.34 8.87 0.78
N SER A 146 14.28 7.92 1.71
CA SER A 146 13.79 6.57 1.43
C SER A 146 12.32 6.44 1.83
N HIS A 147 11.52 5.92 0.90
CA HIS A 147 10.10 5.59 1.10
C HIS A 147 9.88 4.24 1.80
N HIS A 148 10.85 3.33 1.69
CA HIS A 148 10.74 1.95 2.16
C HIS A 148 11.38 1.74 3.55
N ASP A 149 12.36 2.55 3.92
CA ASP A 149 12.96 2.47 5.26
C ASP A 149 13.52 3.83 5.72
N PRO A 150 12.91 4.49 6.72
CA PRO A 150 13.44 5.71 7.31
C PRO A 150 14.85 5.55 7.92
N ALA A 151 15.28 4.34 8.26
CA ALA A 151 16.64 4.05 8.74
C ALA A 151 17.68 4.04 7.62
N MET A 152 17.25 3.99 6.35
CA MET A 152 18.13 4.20 5.19
C MET A 152 18.37 5.69 4.91
N ARG A 153 17.62 6.62 5.54
CA ARG A 153 17.94 8.04 5.44
C ARG A 153 19.25 8.34 6.15
N THR A 154 20.19 8.90 5.41
CA THR A 154 21.52 9.23 5.91
C THR A 154 21.64 10.73 6.13
N HIS A 155 22.35 11.14 7.18
CA HIS A 155 22.73 12.54 7.36
C HIS A 155 23.56 13.07 6.18
N GLN A 156 24.29 12.17 5.50
CA GLN A 156 24.97 12.48 4.25
C GLN A 156 23.97 12.77 3.12
N GLY A 157 22.93 11.95 2.97
CA GLY A 157 21.86 12.18 2.00
C GLY A 157 21.14 13.50 2.25
N GLU A 158 20.73 13.79 3.49
CA GLU A 158 20.10 15.07 3.82
C GLU A 158 21.01 16.25 3.48
N SER A 159 22.31 16.14 3.76
CA SER A 159 23.31 17.16 3.39
C SER A 159 23.44 17.32 1.88
N VAL A 160 23.53 16.22 1.13
CA VAL A 160 23.60 16.22 -0.34
C VAL A 160 22.35 16.87 -0.91
N SER A 161 21.16 16.49 -0.45
CA SER A 161 19.90 17.06 -0.91
C SER A 161 19.83 18.56 -0.66
N ARG A 162 20.26 19.06 0.52
CA ARG A 162 20.35 20.50 0.80
C ARG A 162 21.32 21.22 -0.14
N VAL A 163 22.51 20.66 -0.36
CA VAL A 163 23.52 21.25 -1.24
C VAL A 163 23.01 21.33 -2.69
N VAL A 164 22.45 20.23 -3.21
CA VAL A 164 21.91 20.16 -4.58
C VAL A 164 20.70 21.10 -4.72
N THR A 165 19.83 21.16 -3.72
CA THR A 165 18.68 22.08 -3.66
C THR A 165 19.14 23.53 -3.74
N ALA A 166 20.10 23.93 -2.91
CA ALA A 166 20.65 25.28 -2.89
C ALA A 166 21.36 25.63 -4.20
N TRP A 167 21.98 24.65 -4.87
CA TRP A 167 22.71 24.86 -6.11
C TRP A 167 21.84 24.97 -7.36
N LEU A 168 20.77 24.17 -7.46
CA LEU A 168 20.03 23.98 -8.72
C LEU A 168 18.65 24.65 -8.77
N THR A 169 17.99 24.84 -7.63
CA THR A 169 16.60 25.33 -7.60
C THR A 169 16.48 26.72 -8.24
N GLY A 170 15.57 26.86 -9.21
CA GLY A 170 15.31 28.09 -9.96
C GLY A 170 16.29 28.37 -11.10
N ARG A 171 17.25 27.48 -11.38
CA ARG A 171 18.19 27.67 -12.50
C ARG A 171 17.61 27.18 -13.83
N GLN A 172 18.06 27.82 -14.90
CA GLN A 172 17.85 27.33 -16.25
C GLN A 172 18.84 26.20 -16.54
N ALA A 173 18.37 25.17 -17.23
CA ALA A 173 19.15 24.01 -17.60
C ALA A 173 18.78 23.50 -19.00
N TYR A 174 19.61 22.62 -19.54
CA TYR A 174 19.45 22.03 -20.86
C TYR A 174 19.49 20.51 -20.74
N LEU A 175 18.58 19.83 -21.43
CA LEU A 175 18.39 18.39 -21.33
C LEU A 175 19.03 17.68 -22.52
N GLN A 176 19.94 16.75 -22.23
CA GLN A 176 20.51 15.84 -23.20
C GLN A 176 19.97 14.43 -22.95
N PHE A 177 19.13 13.95 -23.86
CA PHE A 177 18.64 12.58 -23.86
C PHE A 177 19.70 11.61 -24.39
N ASP A 178 19.64 10.35 -23.94
CA ASP A 178 20.42 9.25 -24.50
C ASP A 178 19.52 8.34 -25.35
N ARG A 179 19.50 7.03 -25.11
CA ARG A 179 18.77 6.05 -25.94
C ARG A 179 17.29 5.99 -25.60
N GLU A 180 16.97 5.96 -24.32
CA GLU A 180 15.59 5.92 -23.81
C GLU A 180 15.32 7.22 -23.05
N PRO A 181 14.32 8.01 -23.49
CA PRO A 181 14.06 9.34 -22.92
C PRO A 181 13.35 9.27 -21.56
N THR A 182 12.82 8.11 -21.18
CA THR A 182 12.07 7.89 -19.95
C THR A 182 12.38 6.52 -19.36
N ASP A 183 12.24 6.38 -18.04
CA ASP A 183 12.32 5.09 -17.37
C ASP A 183 10.93 4.41 -17.24
N PRO A 184 10.85 3.18 -16.70
CA PRO A 184 9.57 2.49 -16.48
C PRO A 184 8.61 3.20 -15.51
N TYR A 185 9.09 4.22 -14.79
CA TYR A 185 8.32 5.05 -13.86
C TYR A 185 7.89 6.38 -14.50
N ASP A 186 7.98 6.49 -15.83
CA ASP A 186 7.65 7.67 -16.62
C ASP A 186 8.43 8.93 -16.20
N ARG A 187 9.58 8.75 -15.54
CA ARG A 187 10.51 9.84 -15.24
C ARG A 187 11.35 10.09 -16.47
N LEU A 188 11.53 11.37 -16.78
CA LEU A 188 12.41 11.78 -17.86
C LEU A 188 13.87 11.42 -17.51
N LEU A 189 14.57 10.78 -18.41
CA LEU A 189 15.98 10.42 -18.26
C LEU A 189 16.82 11.38 -19.08
N ALA A 190 17.65 12.19 -18.41
CA ALA A 190 18.57 13.09 -19.10
C ALA A 190 19.89 13.28 -18.35
N TYR A 191 20.91 13.63 -19.12
CA TYR A 191 22.06 14.38 -18.61
C TYR A 191 21.68 15.86 -18.61
N VAL A 192 21.90 16.53 -17.49
CA VAL A 192 21.46 17.92 -17.28
C VAL A 192 22.64 18.87 -17.33
N TRP A 193 22.48 19.94 -18.11
CA TRP A 193 23.52 20.92 -18.37
C TRP A 193 23.08 22.30 -17.88
N LEU A 194 23.97 23.06 -17.25
CA LEU A 194 23.69 24.46 -16.86
C LEU A 194 24.21 25.44 -17.91
N ASP A 195 25.27 25.06 -18.62
CA ASP A 195 25.87 25.78 -19.73
C ASP A 195 26.67 24.80 -20.62
N ALA A 196 27.41 25.29 -21.61
CA ALA A 196 28.18 24.48 -22.55
C ALA A 196 29.24 23.58 -21.89
N HIS A 197 29.70 23.95 -20.69
CA HIS A 197 30.79 23.28 -19.99
C HIS A 197 30.28 22.54 -18.75
N THR A 198 29.29 23.07 -18.04
CA THR A 198 28.83 22.54 -16.75
C THR A 198 27.73 21.50 -16.93
N MET A 199 28.07 20.22 -16.76
CA MET A 199 27.10 19.13 -16.65
C MET A 199 26.86 18.78 -15.17
N VAL A 200 25.60 18.84 -14.74
CA VAL A 200 25.19 18.59 -13.34
C VAL A 200 25.65 17.21 -12.88
N ASN A 201 25.34 16.17 -13.65
CA ASN A 201 25.68 14.78 -13.33
C ASN A 201 27.18 14.62 -13.02
N GLU A 202 28.03 15.26 -13.82
CA GLU A 202 29.48 15.22 -13.66
C GLU A 202 29.95 15.94 -12.41
N VAL A 203 29.43 17.15 -12.15
CA VAL A 203 29.81 17.93 -10.96
C VAL A 203 29.47 17.16 -9.69
N LEU A 204 28.30 16.51 -9.64
CA LEU A 204 27.89 15.75 -8.47
C LEU A 204 28.81 14.55 -8.19
N VAL A 205 29.20 13.80 -9.21
CA VAL A 205 30.13 12.66 -9.06
C VAL A 205 31.53 13.17 -8.68
N ARG A 206 32.01 14.21 -9.37
CA ARG A 206 33.35 14.80 -9.16
C ARG A 206 33.53 15.31 -7.73
N GLU A 207 32.52 15.98 -7.19
CA GLU A 207 32.58 16.51 -5.82
C GLU A 207 32.20 15.45 -4.76
N GLY A 208 31.99 14.19 -5.16
CA GLY A 208 31.72 13.07 -4.27
C GLY A 208 30.36 13.18 -3.57
N LEU A 209 29.36 13.80 -4.20
CA LEU A 209 28.02 13.97 -3.64
C LEU A 209 27.10 12.79 -3.93
N VAL A 210 27.43 11.98 -4.94
CA VAL A 210 26.61 10.87 -5.43
C VAL A 210 27.52 9.69 -5.83
N TRP A 211 26.96 8.48 -5.85
CA TRP A 211 27.58 7.30 -6.44
C TRP A 211 27.40 7.27 -7.95
N GLN A 212 28.32 6.59 -8.65
CA GLN A 212 28.11 6.20 -10.03
C GLN A 212 27.06 5.07 -10.08
N HIS A 213 26.04 5.21 -10.94
CA HIS A 213 25.05 4.15 -11.15
C HIS A 213 24.75 3.93 -12.63
N ARG A 214 24.74 2.68 -13.09
CA ARG A 214 24.51 2.36 -14.51
C ARG A 214 23.01 2.22 -14.79
N TYR A 215 22.52 2.92 -15.83
CA TYR A 215 21.13 2.82 -16.29
C TYR A 215 21.02 2.30 -17.74
N PRO A 216 21.19 0.99 -18.01
CA PRO A 216 21.04 0.48 -19.36
C PRO A 216 19.63 0.75 -19.93
N PRO A 217 19.50 1.15 -21.21
CA PRO A 217 20.57 1.28 -22.21
C PRO A 217 21.24 2.67 -22.24
N ASN A 218 20.85 3.58 -21.33
CA ASN A 218 21.36 4.95 -21.18
C ASN A 218 22.69 5.01 -20.42
N THR A 219 23.80 4.83 -21.12
CA THR A 219 25.12 4.65 -20.51
C THR A 219 26.20 5.52 -21.12
N LEU A 220 25.83 6.56 -21.90
CA LEU A 220 26.76 7.38 -22.70
C LEU A 220 28.00 7.88 -21.93
N PHE A 221 27.85 8.30 -20.67
CA PHE A 221 28.93 8.85 -19.84
C PHE A 221 29.36 7.96 -18.67
N ASN A 222 28.87 6.72 -18.55
CA ASN A 222 29.08 5.92 -17.34
C ASN A 222 30.57 5.62 -17.07
N ASP A 223 31.34 5.22 -18.09
CA ASP A 223 32.77 4.93 -17.93
C ASP A 223 33.59 6.19 -17.55
N TYR A 224 33.08 7.37 -17.89
CA TYR A 224 33.65 8.65 -17.48
C TYR A 224 33.28 9.01 -16.04
N PHE A 225 32.03 8.76 -15.62
CA PHE A 225 31.61 8.93 -14.23
C PHE A 225 32.33 7.96 -13.30
N GLU A 226 32.62 6.74 -13.74
CA GLU A 226 33.39 5.75 -12.97
C GLU A 226 34.79 6.29 -12.63
N GLN A 227 35.48 6.89 -13.61
CA GLN A 227 36.80 7.54 -13.38
C GLN A 227 36.72 8.75 -12.44
N LEU A 228 35.64 9.53 -12.50
CA LEU A 228 35.42 10.68 -11.61
C LEU A 228 35.16 10.23 -10.17
N GLU A 229 34.38 9.17 -9.99
CA GLU A 229 34.11 8.61 -8.66
C GLU A 229 35.40 8.07 -8.02
N GLU A 230 36.23 7.35 -8.78
CA GLU A 230 37.54 6.89 -8.31
C GLU A 230 38.43 8.05 -7.82
N LEU A 231 38.43 9.17 -8.55
CA LEU A 231 39.17 10.37 -8.15
C LEU A 231 38.59 11.00 -6.88
N ALA A 232 37.26 11.13 -6.80
CA ALA A 232 36.57 11.68 -5.62
C ALA A 232 36.83 10.83 -4.36
N GLN A 233 36.85 9.51 -4.50
CA GLN A 233 37.22 8.57 -3.43
C GLN A 233 38.67 8.76 -2.99
N LYS A 234 39.61 8.81 -3.94
CA LYS A 234 41.04 8.97 -3.67
C LYS A 234 41.35 10.28 -2.93
N GLU A 235 40.62 11.34 -3.27
CA GLU A 235 40.78 12.67 -2.68
C GLU A 235 39.92 12.90 -1.43
N GLY A 236 39.06 11.94 -1.06
CA GLY A 236 38.18 12.03 0.10
C GLY A 236 37.14 13.15 -0.02
N ARG A 237 36.56 13.34 -1.21
CA ARG A 237 35.55 14.39 -1.47
C ARG A 237 34.15 13.94 -1.04
N GLY A 238 33.33 14.90 -0.64
CA GLY A 238 31.92 14.72 -0.31
C GLY A 238 31.70 13.61 0.71
N ILE A 239 30.95 12.58 0.34
CA ILE A 239 30.60 11.44 1.20
C ILE A 239 31.79 10.52 1.50
N TRP A 240 32.88 10.64 0.74
CA TRP A 240 34.09 9.81 0.88
C TRP A 240 35.10 10.35 1.91
N GLY A 241 34.89 11.58 2.43
CA GLY A 241 35.86 12.27 3.29
C GLY A 241 36.05 11.69 4.70
N ASN A 242 35.18 10.78 5.15
CA ASN A 242 35.25 10.14 6.47
C ASN A 242 36.00 8.80 6.49
N GLY A 243 36.65 8.40 5.40
CA GLY A 243 37.47 7.18 5.34
C GLY A 243 36.72 5.90 4.95
N ALA A 244 35.54 6.01 4.35
CA ALA A 244 34.83 4.88 3.73
C ALA A 244 35.44 4.56 2.36
N ALA A 245 36.67 4.06 2.35
CA ALA A 245 37.19 3.32 1.21
C ALA A 245 36.79 1.83 1.35
N ALA A 246 36.24 1.27 0.28
CA ALA A 246 36.01 -0.16 0.01
C ALA A 246 34.67 -0.79 0.45
N GLY A 247 33.76 -0.88 -0.53
CA GLY A 247 33.17 -2.16 -0.93
C GLY A 247 31.90 -2.63 -0.22
N PHE A 248 30.74 -2.41 -0.84
CA PHE A 248 29.52 -3.19 -0.57
C PHE A 248 29.24 -4.12 -1.75
N GLY A 249 29.89 -5.28 -1.72
CA GLY A 249 29.39 -6.49 -2.37
C GLY A 249 28.51 -7.25 -1.37
N TYR A 250 27.41 -7.81 -1.87
CA TYR A 250 26.52 -8.74 -1.16
C TYR A 250 27.30 -9.83 -0.41
N ASP A 251 27.20 -9.87 0.92
CA ASP A 251 26.80 -11.02 1.75
C ASP A 251 27.07 -10.79 3.25
N GLU A 252 26.25 -11.45 4.07
CA GLU A 252 26.12 -11.35 5.53
C GLU A 252 27.45 -11.30 6.33
N ILE A 253 27.52 -10.47 7.38
CA ILE A 253 27.90 -10.87 8.75
C ILE A 253 27.50 -9.81 9.79
N LYS A 254 26.93 -10.34 10.88
CA LYS A 254 26.38 -9.75 12.09
C LYS A 254 27.36 -8.94 12.99
N ILE A 255 26.75 -7.99 13.71
CA ILE A 255 27.07 -7.28 15.00
C ILE A 255 28.29 -6.32 15.02
N ASN A 256 28.16 -5.06 15.48
CA ASN A 256 27.89 -4.73 16.89
C ASN A 256 27.18 -3.38 17.16
N LYS A 257 26.15 -3.48 18.02
CA LYS A 257 25.47 -2.40 18.75
C LYS A 257 26.42 -1.33 19.31
N ARG A 258 26.04 -0.06 19.15
CA ARG A 258 25.93 0.91 20.28
C ARG A 258 24.71 1.82 20.09
N SER A 259 24.09 2.12 21.22
CA SER A 259 22.70 2.52 21.46
C SER A 259 22.49 4.03 21.70
N GLY A 260 21.28 4.51 21.38
CA GLY A 260 20.61 5.69 21.95
C GLY A 260 20.11 6.66 20.87
N SER A 261 18.82 6.85 20.58
CA SER A 261 17.61 6.78 21.42
C SER A 261 16.39 6.21 20.67
N ASP A 262 15.60 5.37 21.35
CA ASP A 262 14.36 4.74 20.89
C ASP A 262 13.33 5.75 20.34
N MET A 263 13.06 5.71 19.03
CA MET A 263 11.80 6.20 18.46
C MET A 263 10.79 5.06 18.59
N ASN A 264 9.78 5.22 19.45
CA ASN A 264 8.80 4.18 19.76
C ASN A 264 7.79 4.01 18.61
N LYS A 265 8.17 3.41 17.48
CA LYS A 265 7.28 3.23 16.31
C LYS A 265 6.10 2.31 16.66
N LYS A 266 4.88 2.68 16.26
CA LYS A 266 3.69 1.81 16.29
C LYS A 266 3.18 1.53 14.88
N THR A 267 2.47 0.42 14.71
CA THR A 267 1.91 -0.01 13.43
C THR A 267 0.42 -0.29 13.59
N ILE A 268 -0.40 0.16 12.64
CA ILE A 268 -1.83 -0.12 12.54
C ILE A 268 -2.19 -0.37 11.08
N TYR A 269 -3.23 -1.17 10.81
CA TYR A 269 -3.65 -1.51 9.46
C TYR A 269 -5.09 -1.03 9.25
N LEU A 270 -5.35 -0.27 8.20
CA LEU A 270 -6.65 0.37 7.96
C LEU A 270 -7.19 0.00 6.59
N ALA A 271 -8.33 -0.70 6.55
CA ALA A 271 -9.09 -0.99 5.34
C ALA A 271 -10.20 0.03 5.19
N GLY A 272 -10.22 0.81 4.11
CA GLY A 272 -11.11 1.97 3.99
C GLY A 272 -11.71 2.11 2.60
N GLY A 273 -11.98 1.00 1.91
CA GLY A 273 -12.29 0.98 0.49
C GLY A 273 -11.02 0.86 -0.35
N CYS A 274 -11.06 1.37 -1.59
CA CYS A 274 -9.89 1.37 -2.47
C CYS A 274 -8.66 1.98 -1.78
N PHE A 275 -7.63 1.16 -1.54
CA PHE A 275 -6.49 1.57 -0.72
C PHE A 275 -5.65 2.70 -1.34
N TRP A 276 -5.79 2.97 -2.65
CA TRP A 276 -5.08 4.06 -3.34
C TRP A 276 -5.35 5.44 -2.70
N GLY A 277 -6.62 5.71 -2.41
CA GLY A 277 -7.05 6.97 -1.79
C GLY A 277 -6.64 7.03 -0.32
N VAL A 278 -6.80 5.92 0.40
CA VAL A 278 -6.47 5.80 1.83
C VAL A 278 -4.97 6.00 2.05
N GLU A 279 -4.14 5.29 1.30
CA GLU A 279 -2.67 5.40 1.36
C GLU A 279 -2.24 6.85 1.08
N ARG A 280 -2.73 7.42 -0.03
CA ARG A 280 -2.36 8.79 -0.43
C ARG A 280 -2.77 9.83 0.61
N TYR A 281 -3.92 9.64 1.25
CA TYR A 281 -4.39 10.53 2.31
C TYR A 281 -3.41 10.57 3.49
N TYR A 282 -2.99 9.40 3.98
CA TYR A 282 -2.04 9.31 5.09
C TYR A 282 -0.63 9.80 4.72
N GLN A 283 -0.19 9.60 3.48
CA GLN A 283 1.07 10.14 2.99
C GLN A 283 1.11 11.68 2.94
N LEU A 284 -0.05 12.33 2.82
CA LEU A 284 -0.17 13.78 2.79
C LEU A 284 -0.19 14.40 4.20
N LEU A 285 -0.31 13.59 5.27
CA LEU A 285 -0.28 14.13 6.62
C LEU A 285 1.08 14.75 6.91
N PRO A 286 1.12 15.98 7.44
CA PRO A 286 2.35 16.75 7.55
C PRO A 286 3.34 16.16 8.55
N GLN A 287 2.87 15.38 9.54
CA GLN A 287 3.70 14.84 10.62
C GLN A 287 3.14 13.51 11.13
N GLY A 288 4.03 12.63 11.60
CA GLY A 288 3.71 11.46 12.41
C GLY A 288 3.55 10.14 11.67
N ILE A 289 3.19 10.14 10.38
CA ILE A 289 3.24 8.92 9.55
C ILE A 289 4.67 8.70 9.05
N LEU A 290 5.20 7.50 9.29
CA LEU A 290 6.56 7.10 8.95
C LEU A 290 6.60 6.25 7.67
N GLU A 291 5.61 5.38 7.49
CA GLU A 291 5.50 4.44 6.37
C GLU A 291 4.03 4.14 6.07
N THR A 292 3.73 3.93 4.79
CA THR A 292 2.43 3.45 4.30
C THR A 292 2.68 2.34 3.28
N GLU A 293 1.92 1.26 3.33
CA GLU A 293 2.00 0.18 2.34
C GLU A 293 0.60 -0.36 2.06
N SER A 294 0.24 -0.45 0.78
CA SER A 294 -1.01 -1.05 0.34
C SER A 294 -0.92 -2.57 0.31
N GLY A 295 -1.99 -3.27 0.68
CA GLY A 295 -1.99 -4.72 0.71
C GLY A 295 -3.34 -5.34 1.01
N TYR A 296 -3.31 -6.66 1.22
CA TYR A 296 -4.48 -7.49 1.43
C TYR A 296 -4.40 -8.11 2.82
N ALA A 297 -5.38 -7.81 3.69
CA ALA A 297 -5.40 -8.29 5.07
C ALA A 297 -6.53 -9.27 5.37
N ASN A 298 -6.29 -10.16 6.34
CA ASN A 298 -7.26 -11.04 7.00
C ASN A 298 -8.07 -11.95 6.06
N GLY A 299 -7.43 -12.48 5.02
CA GLY A 299 -7.99 -13.48 4.14
C GLY A 299 -7.55 -14.91 4.47
N THR A 300 -8.02 -15.87 3.68
CA THR A 300 -7.88 -17.30 3.97
C THR A 300 -6.84 -18.03 3.11
N SER A 301 -6.48 -17.48 1.94
CA SER A 301 -5.52 -18.08 1.00
C SER A 301 -4.14 -17.40 1.09
N PRO A 302 -3.00 -18.11 1.03
CA PRO A 302 -1.70 -17.46 1.05
C PRO A 302 -1.41 -16.68 -0.24
N ASP A 303 -0.67 -15.56 -0.13
CA ASP A 303 -0.10 -14.77 -1.22
C ASP A 303 -1.09 -14.44 -2.37
N PRO A 304 -2.22 -13.75 -2.06
CA PRO A 304 -3.25 -13.45 -3.04
C PRO A 304 -2.78 -12.41 -4.07
N SER A 305 -3.18 -12.59 -5.34
CA SER A 305 -3.10 -11.54 -6.35
C SER A 305 -4.30 -10.59 -6.27
N TYR A 306 -4.19 -9.40 -6.88
CA TYR A 306 -5.33 -8.49 -7.02
C TYR A 306 -6.55 -9.17 -7.65
N GLU A 307 -6.34 -10.03 -8.66
CA GLU A 307 -7.42 -10.78 -9.30
C GLU A 307 -8.09 -11.80 -8.36
N ASP A 308 -7.33 -12.41 -7.45
CA ASP A 308 -7.87 -13.33 -6.45
C ASP A 308 -8.71 -12.58 -5.41
N VAL A 309 -8.27 -11.40 -4.98
CA VAL A 309 -9.03 -10.55 -4.05
C VAL A 309 -10.31 -10.03 -4.71
N CYS A 310 -10.22 -9.53 -5.95
CA CYS A 310 -11.38 -9.05 -6.71
C CYS A 310 -12.41 -10.14 -7.04
N ARG A 311 -12.05 -11.43 -6.93
CA ARG A 311 -12.98 -12.55 -7.11
C ARG A 311 -13.99 -12.65 -5.96
N GLY A 312 -13.66 -12.12 -4.78
CA GLY A 312 -14.55 -12.04 -3.62
C GLY A 312 -14.76 -13.36 -2.87
N ASP A 313 -13.89 -14.37 -3.06
CA ASP A 313 -13.97 -15.66 -2.37
C ASP A 313 -12.77 -15.95 -1.44
N THR A 314 -11.82 -15.01 -1.33
CA THR A 314 -10.61 -15.15 -0.51
C THR A 314 -10.76 -14.56 0.89
N GLY A 315 -11.70 -13.65 1.09
CA GLY A 315 -11.98 -12.96 2.35
C GLY A 315 -11.02 -11.81 2.68
N TYR A 316 -10.10 -11.46 1.77
CA TYR A 316 -9.17 -10.35 1.98
C TYR A 316 -9.87 -8.98 1.96
N ALA A 317 -9.38 -8.04 2.77
CA ALA A 317 -9.71 -6.61 2.66
C ALA A 317 -8.54 -5.84 2.02
N GLU A 318 -8.86 -4.91 1.13
CA GLU A 318 -7.93 -3.87 0.70
C GLU A 318 -7.55 -2.97 1.89
N THR A 319 -6.28 -3.00 2.27
CA THR A 319 -5.78 -2.50 3.56
C THR A 319 -4.50 -1.71 3.38
N VAL A 320 -4.35 -0.61 4.12
CA VAL A 320 -3.09 0.13 4.22
C VAL A 320 -2.43 -0.16 5.55
N ARG A 321 -1.21 -0.72 5.54
CA ARG A 321 -0.31 -0.77 6.70
C ARG A 321 0.25 0.62 6.94
N LEU A 322 0.07 1.14 8.15
CA LEU A 322 0.58 2.44 8.58
C LEU A 322 1.56 2.26 9.73
N VAL A 323 2.80 2.69 9.53
CA VAL A 323 3.77 2.86 10.63
C VAL A 323 3.80 4.32 11.00
N TYR A 324 3.62 4.63 12.28
CA TYR A 324 3.56 6.00 12.77
C TYR A 324 4.38 6.18 14.05
N ASP A 325 4.78 7.42 14.31
CA ASP A 325 5.40 7.83 15.56
C ASP A 325 4.30 8.30 16.53
N PRO A 326 3.97 7.53 17.59
CA PRO A 326 2.95 7.88 18.58
C PRO A 326 3.29 9.14 19.37
N ALA A 327 4.55 9.60 19.37
CA ALA A 327 4.93 10.88 19.97
C ALA A 327 4.54 12.08 19.09
N ALA A 328 4.44 11.88 17.77
CA ALA A 328 4.08 12.92 16.79
C ALA A 328 2.60 12.88 16.40
N ILE A 329 2.00 11.70 16.28
CA ILE A 329 0.56 11.51 16.02
C ILE A 329 0.02 10.36 16.88
N SER A 330 -0.99 10.64 17.71
CA SER A 330 -1.59 9.60 18.54
C SER A 330 -2.46 8.66 17.73
N LEU A 331 -2.68 7.44 18.21
CA LEU A 331 -3.61 6.48 17.59
C LEU A 331 -5.01 7.09 17.40
N LYS A 332 -5.52 7.85 18.38
CA LYS A 332 -6.82 8.55 18.25
C LYS A 332 -6.82 9.59 17.12
N ALA A 333 -5.70 10.25 16.86
CA ALA A 333 -5.59 11.17 15.72
C ALA A 333 -5.52 10.43 14.38
N VAL A 334 -4.81 9.30 14.31
CA VAL A 334 -4.85 8.39 13.16
C VAL A 334 -6.29 7.95 12.87
N LEU A 335 -7.01 7.46 13.87
CA LEU A 335 -8.41 7.04 13.73
C LEU A 335 -9.35 8.19 13.34
N ALA A 336 -9.11 9.40 13.83
CA ALA A 336 -9.88 10.57 13.43
C ALA A 336 -9.70 10.93 11.95
N HIS A 337 -8.48 10.79 11.45
CA HIS A 337 -8.19 10.91 10.03
C HIS A 337 -8.88 9.83 9.22
N PHE A 338 -8.88 8.58 9.70
CA PHE A 338 -9.58 7.47 9.06
C PHE A 338 -11.09 7.74 8.92
N PHE A 339 -11.76 8.11 10.02
CA PHE A 339 -13.20 8.38 10.04
C PHE A 339 -13.64 9.60 9.22
N ARG A 340 -12.70 10.46 8.80
CA ARG A 340 -12.99 11.56 7.85
C ARG A 340 -13.07 11.11 6.41
N ILE A 341 -12.36 10.04 6.05
CA ILE A 341 -12.17 9.62 4.66
C ILE A 341 -13.01 8.42 4.25
N ILE A 342 -13.64 7.75 5.22
CA ILE A 342 -14.59 6.67 4.98
C ILE A 342 -16.02 7.08 5.34
N ASP A 343 -17.01 6.40 4.77
CA ASP A 343 -18.33 6.27 5.37
C ASP A 343 -18.30 5.06 6.34
N PRO A 344 -18.26 5.28 7.66
CA PRO A 344 -18.13 4.19 8.61
C PRO A 344 -19.43 3.39 8.77
N THR A 345 -20.51 3.76 8.07
CA THR A 345 -21.83 3.14 8.18
C THR A 345 -22.16 2.21 7.01
N THR A 346 -21.30 2.15 5.99
CA THR A 346 -21.49 1.36 4.78
C THR A 346 -20.72 0.05 4.85
N ARG A 347 -21.47 -1.06 4.75
CA ARG A 347 -20.93 -2.42 4.72
C ARG A 347 -20.50 -2.79 3.30
N ASP A 348 -19.30 -3.36 3.16
CA ASP A 348 -18.77 -3.92 1.90
C ASP A 348 -18.81 -2.92 0.72
N HIS A 349 -18.70 -1.62 1.00
CA HIS A 349 -18.49 -0.58 -0.01
C HIS A 349 -18.00 0.74 0.59
N GLN A 350 -17.27 1.51 -0.22
CA GLN A 350 -16.87 2.90 0.03
C GLN A 350 -16.95 3.69 -1.28
N GLY A 351 -17.70 4.80 -1.27
CA GLY A 351 -17.95 5.57 -2.48
C GLY A 351 -18.65 4.72 -3.57
N ASN A 352 -17.98 4.55 -4.71
CA ASN A 352 -18.47 3.73 -5.82
C ASN A 352 -17.86 2.31 -5.87
N ASP A 353 -16.99 1.97 -4.92
CA ASP A 353 -16.31 0.68 -4.85
C ASP A 353 -17.15 -0.29 -4.01
N TYR A 354 -17.63 -1.39 -4.61
CA TYR A 354 -18.50 -2.39 -3.99
C TYR A 354 -17.85 -3.76 -3.96
N GLY A 355 -17.97 -4.45 -2.82
CA GLY A 355 -17.39 -5.76 -2.59
C GLY A 355 -16.83 -5.88 -1.17
N ASP A 356 -16.74 -7.11 -0.67
CA ASP A 356 -16.22 -7.41 0.66
C ASP A 356 -14.75 -6.97 0.81
N GLN A 357 -13.98 -6.92 -0.28
CA GLN A 357 -12.64 -6.36 -0.28
C GLN A 357 -12.58 -4.87 0.05
N TYR A 358 -13.69 -4.13 -0.12
CA TYR A 358 -13.78 -2.70 0.19
C TYR A 358 -14.45 -2.41 1.54
N ARG A 359 -14.66 -3.44 2.37
CA ARG A 359 -15.25 -3.26 3.70
C ARG A 359 -14.34 -2.38 4.59
N PRO A 360 -14.93 -1.48 5.41
CA PRO A 360 -14.12 -0.68 6.33
C PRO A 360 -13.67 -1.52 7.53
N GLY A 361 -12.39 -1.47 7.87
CA GLY A 361 -11.78 -2.25 8.95
C GLY A 361 -10.52 -1.62 9.55
N ILE A 362 -10.24 -1.98 10.80
CA ILE A 362 -9.08 -1.56 11.58
C ILE A 362 -8.45 -2.83 12.16
N TYR A 363 -7.24 -3.15 11.74
CA TYR A 363 -6.52 -4.34 12.20
C TYR A 363 -5.31 -3.96 13.03
N TYR A 364 -5.26 -4.45 14.26
CA TYR A 364 -4.19 -4.15 15.21
C TYR A 364 -3.25 -5.34 15.39
N THR A 365 -1.98 -5.04 15.64
CA THR A 365 -0.96 -6.04 16.03
C THR A 365 -0.58 -5.94 17.50
N ASP A 366 -0.86 -4.79 18.13
CA ASP A 366 -0.65 -4.57 19.55
C ASP A 366 -2.00 -4.66 20.29
N PRO A 367 -2.20 -5.66 21.18
CA PRO A 367 -3.45 -5.81 21.91
C PRO A 367 -3.83 -4.60 22.77
N GLU A 368 -2.88 -3.75 23.18
CA GLU A 368 -3.17 -2.53 23.95
C GLU A 368 -3.91 -1.47 23.11
N ASP A 369 -3.75 -1.51 21.79
CA ASP A 369 -4.40 -0.55 20.89
C ASP A 369 -5.91 -0.85 20.72
N PHE A 370 -6.36 -2.07 21.01
CA PHE A 370 -7.76 -2.49 20.87
C PHE A 370 -8.72 -1.59 21.67
N GLU A 371 -8.44 -1.39 22.96
CA GLU A 371 -9.26 -0.56 23.84
C GLU A 371 -9.29 0.90 23.36
N VAL A 372 -8.15 1.42 22.88
CA VAL A 372 -8.05 2.79 22.35
C VAL A 372 -8.88 2.98 21.08
N ILE A 373 -8.92 1.96 20.21
CA ILE A 373 -9.73 1.94 18.98
C ILE A 373 -11.21 1.90 19.33
N CYS A 374 -11.63 0.97 20.21
CA CYS A 374 -13.02 0.85 20.64
C CYS A 374 -13.52 2.12 21.32
N ASP A 375 -12.76 2.68 22.26
CA ASP A 375 -13.06 3.96 22.92
C ASP A 375 -13.28 5.10 21.91
N TYR A 376 -12.43 5.14 20.88
CA TYR A 376 -12.54 6.14 19.82
C TYR A 376 -13.85 5.98 19.05
N ILE A 377 -14.16 4.77 18.58
CA ILE A 377 -15.36 4.47 17.79
C ILE A 377 -16.63 4.76 18.60
N ASP A 378 -16.68 4.32 19.86
CA ASP A 378 -17.82 4.52 20.74
C ASP A 378 -18.10 6.00 20.99
N ALA A 379 -17.06 6.81 21.17
CA ALA A 379 -17.19 8.25 21.32
C ALA A 379 -17.73 8.94 20.04
N ARG A 380 -17.54 8.34 18.86
CA ARG A 380 -17.99 8.84 17.55
C ARG A 380 -19.39 8.36 17.15
N ARG A 381 -19.96 7.33 17.78
CA ARG A 381 -21.29 6.80 17.42
C ARG A 381 -22.38 7.87 17.37
N LYS A 382 -22.36 8.80 18.33
CA LYS A 382 -23.33 9.91 18.44
C LYS A 382 -23.37 10.82 17.21
N ASP A 383 -22.33 10.80 16.39
CA ASP A 383 -22.20 11.65 15.21
C ASP A 383 -22.85 11.04 13.96
N TYR A 384 -23.29 9.77 14.03
CA TYR A 384 -23.90 9.05 12.92
C TYR A 384 -25.30 8.57 13.30
N THR A 385 -26.26 8.77 12.41
CA THR A 385 -27.63 8.23 12.56
C THR A 385 -27.72 6.75 12.20
N ARG A 386 -26.84 6.26 11.33
CA ARG A 386 -26.70 4.85 10.98
C ARG A 386 -25.59 4.22 11.84
N PRO A 387 -25.70 2.93 12.18
CA PRO A 387 -24.68 2.26 12.98
C PRO A 387 -23.33 2.26 12.24
N ILE A 388 -22.26 2.41 13.01
CA ILE A 388 -20.90 2.20 12.53
C ILE A 388 -20.70 0.68 12.34
N VAL A 389 -20.22 0.29 11.16
CA VAL A 389 -19.99 -1.10 10.74
C VAL A 389 -18.51 -1.40 10.48
N VAL A 390 -17.62 -0.49 10.89
CA VAL A 390 -16.17 -0.62 10.76
C VAL A 390 -15.70 -1.81 11.60
N GLU A 391 -14.98 -2.74 10.97
CA GLU A 391 -14.49 -3.90 11.68
C GLU A 391 -13.25 -3.64 12.55
N VAL A 392 -13.13 -4.30 13.69
CA VAL A 392 -11.95 -4.18 14.57
C VAL A 392 -11.46 -5.56 14.98
N LEU A 393 -10.38 -6.01 14.34
CA LEU A 393 -9.85 -7.36 14.51
C LEU A 393 -8.34 -7.34 14.75
N GLU A 394 -7.81 -8.39 15.35
CA GLU A 394 -6.36 -8.61 15.31
C GLU A 394 -5.93 -8.91 13.87
N LEU A 395 -4.75 -8.44 13.47
CA LEU A 395 -4.20 -8.77 12.16
C LEU A 395 -3.81 -10.25 12.11
N MET A 396 -4.47 -11.02 11.26
CA MET A 396 -4.18 -12.44 11.04
C MET A 396 -3.05 -12.64 10.03
N ASN A 397 -3.14 -11.95 8.90
CA ASN A 397 -2.15 -11.95 7.82
C ASN A 397 -2.25 -10.64 7.02
N PHE A 398 -1.14 -10.26 6.41
CA PHE A 398 -1.04 -9.13 5.50
C PHE A 398 -0.08 -9.49 4.38
N TYR A 399 -0.53 -9.36 3.14
CA TYR A 399 0.29 -9.54 1.95
C TYR A 399 0.39 -8.22 1.22
N SER A 400 1.61 -7.82 0.87
CA SER A 400 1.86 -6.61 0.10
C SER A 400 1.14 -6.71 -1.25
N ALA A 401 0.43 -5.65 -1.63
CA ALA A 401 -0.13 -5.56 -2.97
C ALA A 401 1.01 -5.36 -3.99
N GLU A 402 0.74 -5.68 -5.24
CA GLU A 402 1.70 -5.58 -6.33
C GLU A 402 2.28 -4.16 -6.46
N ASP A 403 3.52 -4.03 -6.95
CA ASP A 403 4.23 -2.73 -7.00
C ASP A 403 3.47 -1.61 -7.73
N TRP A 404 2.57 -1.95 -8.65
CA TRP A 404 1.76 -0.96 -9.37
C TRP A 404 0.63 -0.36 -8.51
N HIS A 405 0.23 -1.05 -7.45
CA HIS A 405 -0.73 -0.60 -6.45
C HIS A 405 -0.11 0.28 -5.37
N GLN A 406 1.16 0.03 -5.03
CA GLN A 406 1.90 0.88 -4.08
C GLN A 406 2.01 2.30 -4.62
N ASP A 407 1.82 3.31 -3.80
CA ASP A 407 1.96 4.73 -4.19
C ASP A 407 1.12 5.09 -5.43
N TYR A 408 -0.03 4.45 -5.63
CA TYR A 408 -0.75 4.52 -6.90
C TYR A 408 -1.09 5.96 -7.31
N LEU A 409 -1.58 6.79 -6.39
CA LEU A 409 -1.92 8.20 -6.67
C LEU A 409 -0.71 9.14 -6.70
N LEU A 410 0.47 8.69 -6.24
CA LEU A 410 1.73 9.39 -6.51
C LEU A 410 2.21 9.12 -7.94
N LYS A 411 2.04 7.88 -8.42
CA LYS A 411 2.36 7.45 -9.79
C LYS A 411 1.32 7.98 -10.80
N ASN A 412 0.06 8.02 -10.40
CA ASN A 412 -1.09 8.42 -11.21
C ASN A 412 -1.89 9.54 -10.52
N PRO A 413 -1.44 10.81 -10.58
CA PRO A 413 -2.08 11.90 -9.83
C PRO A 413 -3.54 12.19 -10.20
N SER A 414 -3.98 11.81 -11.40
CA SER A 414 -5.37 11.88 -11.85
C SER A 414 -6.07 10.51 -11.82
N GLY A 415 -5.47 9.54 -11.14
CA GLY A 415 -6.01 8.21 -10.95
C GLY A 415 -7.32 8.25 -10.15
N TYR A 416 -8.02 7.12 -10.15
CA TYR A 416 -9.26 7.00 -9.39
C TYR A 416 -9.00 7.20 -7.89
N CYS A 417 -9.81 8.03 -7.25
CA CYS A 417 -9.77 8.27 -5.82
C CYS A 417 -11.17 8.65 -5.35
N HIS A 418 -11.79 7.81 -4.51
CA HIS A 418 -13.07 8.14 -3.87
C HIS A 418 -12.88 9.02 -2.61
N VAL A 419 -11.67 9.03 -2.03
CA VAL A 419 -11.31 9.83 -0.86
C VAL A 419 -11.13 11.30 -1.25
N ASP A 420 -11.70 12.22 -0.46
CA ASP A 420 -11.43 13.65 -0.58
C ASP A 420 -10.10 14.00 0.09
N LEU A 421 -9.02 14.05 -0.71
CA LEU A 421 -7.67 14.35 -0.22
C LEU A 421 -7.54 15.75 0.38
N SER A 422 -8.46 16.69 0.09
CA SER A 422 -8.41 18.04 0.66
C SER A 422 -8.66 18.06 2.18
N GLN A 423 -9.28 16.99 2.73
CA GLN A 423 -9.52 16.84 4.16
C GLN A 423 -8.22 16.77 4.99
N VAL A 424 -7.06 16.59 4.36
CA VAL A 424 -5.75 16.57 5.02
C VAL A 424 -5.29 17.97 5.46
N GLU A 425 -5.70 19.00 4.73
CA GLU A 425 -5.33 20.39 5.02
C GLU A 425 -6.18 20.98 6.16
N ILE A 426 -7.28 20.32 6.50
CA ILE A 426 -8.19 20.74 7.57
C ILE A 426 -7.67 20.16 8.89
N PRO A 427 -7.27 20.97 9.88
CA PRO A 427 -6.83 20.45 11.17
C PRO A 427 -7.94 19.62 11.85
N LEU A 428 -7.56 18.58 12.60
CA LEU A 428 -8.50 17.82 13.44
C LEU A 428 -9.14 18.75 14.48
N ARG A 429 -10.46 18.73 14.57
CA ARG A 429 -11.18 19.50 15.58
C ARG A 429 -11.18 18.75 16.92
N PRO A 430 -11.27 19.46 18.05
CA PRO A 430 -11.35 18.81 19.37
C PRO A 430 -12.48 17.79 19.50
N GLU A 431 -13.60 17.97 18.82
CA GLU A 431 -14.74 17.04 18.85
C GLU A 431 -14.46 15.72 18.11
N GLU A 432 -13.48 15.72 17.21
CA GLU A 432 -13.00 14.55 16.47
C GLU A 432 -11.90 13.80 17.24
N LEU A 433 -11.38 14.40 18.32
CA LEU A 433 -10.35 13.87 19.21
C LEU A 433 -10.91 13.74 20.64
N PRO A 434 -11.60 12.64 20.97
CA PRO A 434 -12.20 12.46 22.29
C PRO A 434 -11.14 12.59 23.40
N GLN A 435 -11.25 13.63 24.23
CA GLN A 435 -10.36 13.83 25.38
C GLN A 435 -10.82 12.92 26.54
N GLY A 436 -9.91 12.09 27.05
CA GLY A 436 -10.18 11.24 28.21
C GLY A 436 -10.38 12.09 29.47
N GLY A 437 -11.54 11.96 30.12
CA GLY A 437 -11.81 12.67 31.38
C GLY A 437 -13.27 12.79 31.83
N ALA A 438 -14.24 12.11 31.25
CA ALA A 438 -15.58 12.00 31.83
C ALA A 438 -15.91 10.52 32.07
N GLU A 439 -16.37 10.22 33.28
CA GLU A 439 -16.97 8.94 33.70
C GLU A 439 -17.75 8.25 32.58
N PRO A 440 -17.79 6.91 32.52
CA PRO A 440 -18.54 6.19 31.50
C PRO A 440 -20.01 6.56 31.61
N VAL A 441 -20.45 7.48 30.75
CA VAL A 441 -21.85 7.81 30.58
C VAL A 441 -22.45 6.66 29.79
N HIS A 442 -22.81 5.59 30.50
CA HIS A 442 -23.90 4.73 30.07
C HIS A 442 -25.15 5.60 29.89
N THR A 443 -25.40 6.01 28.66
CA THR A 443 -26.74 6.37 28.18
C THR A 443 -26.94 5.60 26.90
N GLY A 444 -27.88 4.66 26.96
CA GLY A 444 -28.03 3.54 26.04
C GLY A 444 -28.44 3.88 24.61
N ASP A 445 -28.46 2.78 23.85
CA ASP A 445 -29.15 2.50 22.59
C ASP A 445 -28.34 2.80 21.30
N GLN A 446 -27.27 2.04 20.95
CA GLN A 446 -27.15 0.75 20.21
C GLN A 446 -27.09 0.87 18.65
N LEU A 447 -26.14 0.33 17.83
CA LEU A 447 -25.18 -0.81 17.93
C LEU A 447 -24.08 -0.92 16.83
N ASP A 448 -23.10 -1.82 17.05
CA ASP A 448 -22.09 -2.36 16.12
C ASP A 448 -22.14 -3.91 16.17
N PRO A 449 -22.28 -4.60 15.01
CA PRO A 449 -22.32 -6.06 14.91
C PRO A 449 -21.05 -6.81 15.37
N GLN A 450 -19.89 -6.16 15.41
CA GLN A 450 -18.60 -6.80 15.72
C GLN A 450 -18.13 -6.63 17.16
N LEU A 451 -18.69 -5.68 17.89
CA LEU A 451 -18.52 -5.56 19.33
C LEU A 451 -19.07 -6.80 20.09
N PHE A 452 -19.85 -7.63 19.40
CA PHE A 452 -20.24 -8.95 19.85
C PHE A 452 -19.16 -10.00 19.77
N GLU A 453 -18.38 -10.00 18.70
CA GLU A 453 -17.29 -10.94 18.57
C GLU A 453 -16.30 -10.71 19.72
N SER A 454 -16.01 -9.46 20.10
CA SER A 454 -15.11 -9.12 21.23
C SER A 454 -15.60 -9.47 22.62
N GLN A 455 -16.88 -9.86 22.77
CA GLN A 455 -17.40 -10.36 24.04
C GLN A 455 -17.34 -11.88 24.16
N LEU A 456 -16.89 -12.59 23.13
CA LEU A 456 -16.73 -14.04 23.17
C LEU A 456 -15.34 -14.34 23.71
N SER A 457 -15.29 -14.90 24.92
CA SER A 457 -14.04 -15.14 25.65
C SER A 457 -13.10 -16.12 24.95
N ARG A 458 -13.58 -16.82 23.92
CA ARG A 458 -12.87 -17.91 23.24
C ARG A 458 -12.82 -17.76 21.73
N GLN A 459 -11.59 -17.81 21.23
CA GLN A 459 -11.27 -18.14 19.84
C GLN A 459 -11.57 -19.64 19.61
N ARG A 460 -11.98 -19.99 18.38
CA ARG A 460 -12.21 -21.37 17.92
C ARG A 460 -11.12 -22.31 18.46
N ALA A 461 -11.49 -23.26 19.30
CA ALA A 461 -10.59 -24.32 19.73
C ALA A 461 -10.25 -25.19 18.50
N PRO A 462 -8.98 -25.57 18.28
CA PRO A 462 -8.60 -26.52 17.23
C PRO A 462 -9.03 -27.94 17.66
N MET A 463 -10.33 -28.20 17.62
CA MET A 463 -10.92 -29.53 17.55
C MET A 463 -11.44 -29.70 16.12
N ASP A 464 -11.16 -30.85 15.48
CA ASP A 464 -11.65 -31.21 14.14
C ASP A 464 -13.18 -31.29 14.17
N TYR A 465 -13.86 -30.17 13.93
CA TYR A 465 -15.29 -30.10 13.63
C TYR A 465 -15.53 -30.23 12.12
N ASP A 466 -14.76 -31.11 11.49
CA ASP A 466 -14.82 -31.33 10.06
C ASP A 466 -16.14 -31.96 9.65
N LYS A 467 -16.62 -31.57 8.47
CA LYS A 467 -17.81 -32.14 7.87
C LYS A 467 -17.66 -33.65 7.67
N PRO A 468 -18.55 -34.48 8.23
CA PRO A 468 -18.58 -35.91 7.93
C PRO A 468 -18.85 -36.19 6.45
N ASP A 469 -18.52 -37.41 6.00
CA ASP A 469 -18.73 -37.82 4.60
C ASP A 469 -20.22 -37.71 4.18
N PRO A 470 -20.55 -37.25 2.96
CA PRO A 470 -21.92 -37.08 2.52
C PRO A 470 -22.83 -38.32 2.65
N GLU A 471 -22.28 -39.53 2.51
CA GLU A 471 -23.04 -40.78 2.65
C GLU A 471 -23.29 -41.17 4.12
N GLN A 472 -22.50 -40.63 5.04
CA GLN A 472 -22.75 -40.73 6.48
C GLN A 472 -23.86 -39.76 6.89
N LEU A 473 -23.83 -38.52 6.38
CA LEU A 473 -24.85 -37.50 6.67
C LEU A 473 -26.27 -37.96 6.34
N LYS A 474 -26.46 -38.62 5.19
CA LYS A 474 -27.78 -39.17 4.77
C LYS A 474 -28.32 -40.27 5.70
N LYS A 475 -27.45 -40.93 6.48
CA LYS A 475 -27.84 -42.01 7.40
C LYS A 475 -28.12 -41.49 8.81
N GLU A 476 -27.38 -40.47 9.23
CA GLU A 476 -27.42 -39.95 10.60
C GLU A 476 -28.42 -38.80 10.76
N LEU A 477 -28.58 -37.96 9.74
CA LEU A 477 -29.53 -36.85 9.75
C LEU A 477 -30.93 -37.34 9.36
N THR A 478 -31.94 -36.77 10.01
CA THR A 478 -33.30 -36.86 9.50
C THR A 478 -33.43 -36.11 8.17
N GLU A 479 -34.45 -36.44 7.38
CA GLU A 479 -34.71 -35.78 6.10
C GLU A 479 -34.74 -34.24 6.22
N LEU A 480 -35.41 -33.71 7.25
CA LEU A 480 -35.49 -32.26 7.46
C LEU A 480 -34.12 -31.66 7.82
N GLN A 481 -33.35 -32.32 8.68
CA GLN A 481 -32.00 -31.86 9.06
C GLN A 481 -31.07 -31.85 7.83
N TYR A 482 -31.17 -32.85 6.97
CA TYR A 482 -30.40 -32.90 5.73
C TYR A 482 -30.80 -31.78 4.76
N GLN A 483 -32.11 -31.63 4.49
CA GLN A 483 -32.63 -30.57 3.62
C GLN A 483 -32.25 -29.17 4.10
N VAL A 484 -32.35 -28.93 5.41
CA VAL A 484 -31.98 -27.63 5.99
C VAL A 484 -30.48 -27.41 5.89
N THR A 485 -29.66 -28.33 6.39
CA THR A 485 -28.20 -28.08 6.54
C THR A 485 -27.43 -28.20 5.22
N GLN A 486 -27.88 -29.03 4.27
CA GLN A 486 -27.14 -29.34 3.05
C GLN A 486 -27.78 -28.77 1.77
N GLU A 487 -29.08 -28.47 1.79
CA GLU A 487 -29.84 -27.98 0.63
C GLU A 487 -30.43 -26.57 0.87
N ASP A 488 -29.95 -25.88 1.90
CA ASP A 488 -30.30 -24.51 2.28
C ASP A 488 -31.82 -24.28 2.45
N GLN A 489 -32.56 -25.33 2.85
CA GLN A 489 -33.99 -25.23 3.13
C GLN A 489 -34.26 -24.56 4.48
N THR A 490 -35.50 -24.09 4.65
CA THR A 490 -35.97 -23.48 5.89
C THR A 490 -37.15 -24.29 6.45
N GLU A 491 -37.06 -24.70 7.71
CA GLU A 491 -38.13 -25.42 8.41
C GLU A 491 -39.35 -24.51 8.62
N ARG A 492 -40.51 -25.11 8.94
CA ARG A 492 -41.74 -24.33 9.14
C ARG A 492 -41.70 -23.52 10.45
N PRO A 493 -42.19 -22.27 10.44
CA PRO A 493 -42.26 -21.46 11.65
C PRO A 493 -43.21 -22.08 12.68
N PHE A 494 -42.90 -21.89 13.96
CA PHE A 494 -43.64 -22.34 15.15
C PHE A 494 -43.81 -23.86 15.28
N SER A 495 -43.27 -24.64 14.34
CA SER A 495 -43.44 -26.09 14.24
C SER A 495 -42.10 -26.80 14.34
N ASN A 496 -41.26 -26.34 15.27
CA ASN A 496 -39.91 -26.85 15.48
C ASN A 496 -39.58 -26.96 16.97
N GLU A 497 -38.54 -27.73 17.27
CA GLU A 497 -38.23 -28.17 18.62
C GLU A 497 -37.73 -27.04 19.51
N PHE A 498 -36.96 -26.09 18.96
CA PHE A 498 -36.24 -25.11 19.77
C PHE A 498 -36.84 -23.69 19.77
N ASP A 499 -37.92 -23.40 19.02
CA ASP A 499 -38.62 -22.10 19.06
C ASP A 499 -38.94 -21.69 20.51
N GLN A 500 -39.70 -22.53 21.24
CA GLN A 500 -40.15 -22.27 22.61
C GLN A 500 -39.29 -22.95 23.69
N HIS A 501 -38.06 -23.34 23.36
CA HIS A 501 -37.14 -24.02 24.27
C HIS A 501 -36.18 -23.03 24.95
N TYR A 502 -36.03 -23.09 26.28
CA TYR A 502 -35.20 -22.16 27.07
C TYR A 502 -34.43 -22.84 28.22
N GLU A 503 -34.20 -24.15 28.13
CA GLU A 503 -33.35 -24.84 29.12
C GLU A 503 -31.91 -24.34 29.04
N ALA A 504 -31.23 -24.30 30.19
CA ALA A 504 -29.81 -23.94 30.27
C ALA A 504 -28.94 -25.03 29.61
N GLY A 505 -28.17 -24.64 28.62
CA GLY A 505 -27.28 -25.51 27.86
C GLY A 505 -26.70 -24.84 26.61
N LEU A 506 -26.13 -25.67 25.74
CA LEU A 506 -25.42 -25.27 24.52
C LEU A 506 -26.15 -25.81 23.29
N TYR A 507 -26.24 -25.01 22.24
CA TYR A 507 -26.72 -25.43 20.93
C TYR A 507 -25.51 -25.62 20.01
N VAL A 508 -25.35 -26.84 19.52
CA VAL A 508 -24.24 -27.23 18.64
C VAL A 508 -24.75 -27.53 17.23
N ASP A 509 -23.87 -27.48 16.23
CA ASP A 509 -24.17 -27.94 14.88
C ASP A 509 -24.57 -29.43 14.94
N VAL A 510 -25.72 -29.77 14.37
CA VAL A 510 -26.18 -31.16 14.28
C VAL A 510 -25.25 -32.04 13.45
N VAL A 511 -24.47 -31.44 12.53
CA VAL A 511 -23.57 -32.12 11.59
C VAL A 511 -22.20 -32.40 12.22
N SER A 512 -21.49 -31.39 12.69
CA SER A 512 -20.13 -31.53 13.23
C SER A 512 -20.08 -31.63 14.75
N GLY A 513 -21.14 -31.24 15.45
CA GLY A 513 -21.11 -31.04 16.89
C GLY A 513 -20.38 -29.78 17.33
N GLU A 514 -20.05 -28.86 16.42
CA GLU A 514 -19.41 -27.58 16.71
C GLU A 514 -20.31 -26.70 17.61
N PRO A 515 -19.81 -26.13 18.72
CA PRO A 515 -20.53 -25.13 19.51
C PRO A 515 -20.93 -23.90 18.69
N LEU A 516 -22.25 -23.61 18.60
CA LEU A 516 -22.75 -22.48 17.82
C LEU A 516 -23.39 -21.39 18.69
N PHE A 517 -24.26 -21.74 19.64
CA PHE A 517 -25.00 -20.76 20.45
C PHE A 517 -25.15 -21.18 21.91
N SER A 518 -25.12 -20.21 22.82
CA SER A 518 -25.44 -20.41 24.23
C SER A 518 -26.94 -20.17 24.49
N SER A 519 -27.53 -20.94 25.40
CA SER A 519 -28.88 -20.67 25.91
C SER A 519 -29.03 -19.30 26.58
N ARG A 520 -27.95 -18.70 27.08
CA ARG A 520 -27.98 -17.33 27.67
C ARG A 520 -28.32 -16.25 26.65
N ASP A 521 -27.99 -16.50 25.40
CA ASP A 521 -28.18 -15.56 24.29
C ASP A 521 -29.44 -15.89 23.48
N LYS A 522 -30.17 -16.93 23.86
CA LYS A 522 -31.47 -17.26 23.25
C LYS A 522 -32.56 -16.36 23.82
N TYR A 523 -33.45 -15.89 22.96
CA TYR A 523 -34.62 -15.10 23.35
C TYR A 523 -35.84 -15.40 22.45
N ASP A 524 -37.02 -14.94 22.87
CA ASP A 524 -38.23 -15.05 22.05
C ASP A 524 -38.33 -13.86 21.10
N ALA A 525 -38.17 -14.12 19.80
CA ALA A 525 -38.36 -13.11 18.76
C ALA A 525 -39.77 -13.10 18.16
N GLY A 526 -40.63 -14.08 18.49
CA GLY A 526 -41.95 -14.22 17.89
C GLY A 526 -41.95 -14.54 16.39
N CYS A 527 -40.78 -14.87 15.80
CA CYS A 527 -40.67 -15.20 14.38
C CYS A 527 -41.01 -16.66 14.05
N GLY A 528 -41.08 -17.54 15.06
CA GLY A 528 -41.38 -18.95 14.92
C GLY A 528 -40.16 -19.83 14.67
N TRP A 529 -38.94 -19.33 14.88
CA TRP A 529 -37.70 -20.08 14.84
C TRP A 529 -36.88 -19.71 16.07
N PRO A 530 -36.01 -20.60 16.59
CA PRO A 530 -35.11 -20.23 17.67
C PRO A 530 -34.27 -19.02 17.27
N ALA A 531 -34.30 -18.01 18.12
CA ALA A 531 -33.61 -16.75 17.91
C ALA A 531 -32.52 -16.56 18.97
N PHE A 532 -31.33 -16.17 18.52
CA PHE A 532 -30.19 -15.87 19.38
C PHE A 532 -29.71 -14.45 19.12
N SER A 533 -29.12 -13.80 20.12
CA SER A 533 -28.54 -12.48 19.99
C SER A 533 -27.10 -12.52 19.48
N ARG A 534 -26.36 -13.62 19.69
CA ARG A 534 -24.97 -13.81 19.26
C ARG A 534 -24.57 -15.30 19.22
N PRO A 535 -23.53 -15.68 18.45
CA PRO A 535 -22.88 -16.98 18.56
C PRO A 535 -22.18 -17.17 19.91
N VAL A 536 -21.79 -18.41 20.22
CA VAL A 536 -21.06 -18.78 21.44
C VAL A 536 -19.54 -18.55 21.33
N ALA A 537 -18.98 -18.47 20.12
CA ALA A 537 -17.56 -18.28 19.90
C ALA A 537 -17.26 -17.56 18.58
N ARG A 538 -16.11 -16.85 18.55
CA ARG A 538 -15.60 -16.24 17.31
C ARG A 538 -15.24 -17.29 16.28
N GLY A 539 -15.60 -17.07 15.03
CA GLY A 539 -15.32 -17.98 13.92
C GLY A 539 -16.18 -19.26 13.89
N ALA A 540 -17.17 -19.39 14.80
CA ALA A 540 -18.13 -20.49 14.77
C ALA A 540 -19.13 -20.38 13.60
N LEU A 541 -19.31 -19.17 13.05
CA LEU A 541 -20.25 -18.88 11.98
C LEU A 541 -19.56 -18.26 10.76
N VAL A 542 -20.08 -18.58 9.58
CA VAL A 542 -19.73 -17.98 8.29
C VAL A 542 -20.96 -17.26 7.74
N TYR A 543 -20.75 -16.08 7.16
CA TYR A 543 -21.82 -15.25 6.62
C TYR A 543 -21.74 -15.22 5.10
N ARG A 544 -22.87 -15.39 4.41
CA ARG A 544 -22.95 -15.30 2.94
C ARG A 544 -24.08 -14.37 2.51
N GLU A 545 -23.87 -13.63 1.42
CA GLU A 545 -24.97 -12.87 0.82
C GLU A 545 -25.99 -13.84 0.20
N ASP A 546 -27.25 -13.74 0.63
CA ASP A 546 -28.36 -14.50 0.08
C ASP A 546 -29.30 -13.56 -0.67
N THR A 547 -29.36 -13.71 -1.99
CA THR A 547 -30.27 -12.97 -2.89
C THR A 547 -31.48 -13.81 -3.33
N SER A 548 -31.66 -15.00 -2.76
CA SER A 548 -32.82 -15.85 -3.02
C SER A 548 -34.13 -15.13 -2.67
N LEU A 549 -35.22 -15.54 -3.31
CA LEU A 549 -36.56 -14.96 -3.14
C LEU A 549 -36.64 -13.44 -3.41
N TRP A 550 -35.70 -12.88 -4.19
CA TRP A 550 -35.61 -11.45 -4.52
C TRP A 550 -35.46 -10.53 -3.31
N ARG A 551 -34.89 -11.05 -2.21
CA ARG A 551 -34.61 -10.30 -0.99
C ARG A 551 -33.10 -10.37 -0.73
N LYS A 552 -32.51 -9.26 -0.30
CA LYS A 552 -31.14 -9.27 0.24
C LYS A 552 -31.22 -9.69 1.71
N ARG A 553 -30.60 -10.80 2.04
CA ARG A 553 -30.44 -11.31 3.41
C ARG A 553 -29.00 -11.76 3.61
N VAL A 554 -28.61 -11.95 4.87
CA VAL A 554 -27.32 -12.55 5.20
C VAL A 554 -27.60 -13.96 5.71
N GLU A 555 -27.20 -14.95 4.92
CA GLU A 555 -27.19 -16.35 5.32
C GLU A 555 -26.14 -16.58 6.40
N VAL A 556 -26.46 -17.43 7.35
CA VAL A 556 -25.57 -17.89 8.42
C VAL A 556 -25.32 -19.39 8.24
N ARG A 557 -24.04 -19.78 8.20
CA ARG A 557 -23.59 -21.17 8.08
C ARG A 557 -22.60 -21.51 9.21
N SER A 558 -22.42 -22.78 9.54
CA SER A 558 -21.40 -23.19 10.53
C SER A 558 -19.98 -23.12 9.95
N GLY A 559 -19.00 -22.78 10.79
CA GLY A 559 -17.60 -22.62 10.40
C GLY A 559 -16.91 -23.93 10.01
N GLY A 560 -17.14 -25.01 10.76
CA GLY A 560 -16.50 -26.30 10.53
C GLY A 560 -17.11 -27.11 9.38
N ALA A 561 -18.45 -27.17 9.31
CA ALA A 561 -19.15 -28.09 8.39
C ALA A 561 -19.86 -27.42 7.20
N ASP A 562 -19.83 -26.09 7.12
CA ASP A 562 -20.58 -25.30 6.12
C ASP A 562 -22.08 -25.65 6.08
N SER A 563 -22.65 -25.98 7.24
CA SER A 563 -24.08 -26.32 7.39
C SER A 563 -24.91 -25.04 7.28
N HIS A 564 -25.93 -25.01 6.43
CA HIS A 564 -26.90 -23.90 6.45
C HIS A 564 -27.66 -23.90 7.77
N LEU A 565 -27.59 -22.78 8.49
CA LEU A 565 -28.24 -22.61 9.79
C LEU A 565 -29.49 -21.75 9.66
N GLY A 566 -29.43 -20.66 8.90
CA GLY A 566 -30.53 -19.73 8.72
C GLY A 566 -30.05 -18.36 8.27
N HIS A 567 -30.58 -17.30 8.87
CA HIS A 567 -30.26 -15.92 8.49
C HIS A 567 -30.08 -15.03 9.71
N VAL A 568 -29.27 -13.99 9.56
CA VAL A 568 -29.12 -12.93 10.56
C VAL A 568 -29.81 -11.64 10.09
N PHE A 569 -30.50 -10.99 11.01
CA PHE A 569 -31.25 -9.75 10.78
C PHE A 569 -30.88 -8.69 11.84
N GLU A 570 -31.11 -7.43 11.51
CA GLU A 570 -30.81 -6.27 12.38
C GLU A 570 -32.03 -5.84 13.24
N ASP A 571 -33.00 -6.73 13.43
CA ASP A 571 -34.26 -6.49 14.16
C ASP A 571 -34.30 -7.19 15.53
N GLY A 572 -33.14 -7.51 16.11
CA GLY A 572 -33.01 -8.15 17.42
C GLY A 572 -33.10 -7.18 18.61
N PRO A 573 -33.05 -7.69 19.87
CA PRO A 573 -33.12 -6.90 21.07
C PRO A 573 -31.97 -5.91 21.18
N ALA A 574 -32.34 -4.63 21.27
CA ALA A 574 -31.41 -3.52 21.43
C ALA A 574 -30.77 -3.43 22.84
N ALA A 575 -30.77 -4.48 23.65
CA ALA A 575 -29.95 -4.56 24.86
C ALA A 575 -28.88 -5.65 24.73
N SER A 576 -29.20 -6.69 23.96
CA SER A 576 -28.33 -7.81 23.71
C SER A 576 -27.51 -7.66 22.45
N GLY A 577 -27.66 -6.55 21.71
CA GLY A 577 -26.84 -6.18 20.57
C GLY A 577 -27.53 -6.26 19.19
N GLY A 578 -28.86 -6.35 19.18
CA GLY A 578 -29.71 -5.93 18.05
C GLY A 578 -29.63 -6.80 16.80
N LEU A 579 -28.79 -7.83 16.83
CA LEU A 579 -28.82 -8.91 15.87
C LEU A 579 -29.84 -9.96 16.30
N ARG A 580 -30.50 -10.53 15.29
CA ARG A 580 -31.36 -11.69 15.42
C ARG A 580 -30.84 -12.78 14.52
N TYR A 581 -30.16 -13.75 15.12
CA TYR A 581 -29.80 -15.00 14.48
C TYR A 581 -31.03 -15.89 14.46
N CYS A 582 -31.74 -15.91 13.33
CA CYS A 582 -32.94 -16.70 13.11
C CYS A 582 -32.52 -18.06 12.53
N ILE A 583 -32.43 -19.07 13.39
CA ILE A 583 -31.81 -20.35 13.08
C ILE A 583 -32.86 -21.45 12.97
N ASN A 584 -32.65 -22.41 12.07
CA ASN A 584 -33.49 -23.61 12.01
C ASN A 584 -33.14 -24.55 13.17
N SER A 585 -34.13 -25.03 13.91
CA SER A 585 -33.93 -26.08 14.93
C SER A 585 -33.35 -27.35 14.32
N ALA A 586 -33.75 -27.69 13.09
CA ALA A 586 -33.20 -28.81 12.35
C ALA A 586 -31.70 -28.67 12.01
N ALA A 587 -31.08 -27.51 12.21
CA ALA A 587 -29.64 -27.35 12.09
C ALA A 587 -28.90 -27.50 13.42
N LEU A 588 -29.63 -27.62 14.54
CA LEU A 588 -29.07 -27.59 15.89
C LEU A 588 -29.29 -28.92 16.63
N ARG A 589 -28.38 -29.22 17.56
CA ARG A 589 -28.55 -30.19 18.62
C ARG A 589 -28.34 -29.50 19.97
N PHE A 590 -29.28 -29.67 20.91
CA PHE A 590 -29.17 -29.08 22.24
C PHE A 590 -28.47 -30.03 23.22
N ILE A 591 -27.54 -29.49 24.02
CA ILE A 591 -26.80 -30.18 25.08
C ILE A 591 -27.13 -29.49 26.41
N PRO A 592 -27.93 -30.12 27.29
CA PRO A 592 -28.26 -29.56 28.60
C PRO A 592 -27.00 -29.34 29.44
N LEU A 593 -26.98 -28.28 30.26
CA LEU A 593 -25.87 -27.93 31.15
C LEU A 593 -25.38 -29.13 31.99
N SER A 594 -26.31 -29.97 32.47
CA SER A 594 -26.01 -31.17 33.26
C SER A 594 -25.24 -32.27 32.51
N ARG A 595 -25.18 -32.21 31.17
CA ARG A 595 -24.51 -33.18 30.31
C ARG A 595 -23.31 -32.62 29.56
N MET A 596 -23.08 -31.31 29.60
CA MET A 596 -22.01 -30.65 28.84
C MET A 596 -20.64 -31.27 29.14
N GLU A 597 -20.28 -31.45 30.42
CA GLU A 597 -19.01 -32.09 30.79
C GLU A 597 -18.92 -33.54 30.28
N ALA A 598 -19.97 -34.33 30.46
CA ALA A 598 -19.99 -35.74 30.08
C ALA A 598 -19.94 -35.94 28.55
N GLU A 599 -20.45 -34.99 27.77
CA GLU A 599 -20.45 -35.01 26.31
C GLU A 599 -19.22 -34.31 25.69
N GLY A 600 -18.24 -33.87 26.50
CA GLY A 600 -16.98 -33.29 26.01
C GLY A 600 -17.01 -31.78 25.79
N TYR A 601 -18.05 -31.09 26.27
CA TYR A 601 -18.24 -29.64 26.20
C TYR A 601 -18.00 -28.95 27.55
N GLY A 602 -17.23 -29.60 28.45
CA GLY A 602 -16.95 -29.08 29.78
C GLY A 602 -16.31 -27.71 29.77
N ASP A 603 -15.46 -27.44 28.77
CA ASP A 603 -14.88 -26.12 28.60
C ASP A 603 -15.99 -25.07 28.42
N TRP A 604 -17.08 -25.35 27.71
CA TRP A 604 -18.13 -24.37 27.37
C TRP A 604 -19.13 -24.07 28.48
N VAL A 605 -18.98 -24.67 29.66
CA VAL A 605 -19.90 -24.50 30.79
C VAL A 605 -20.03 -23.03 31.19
N ASP A 606 -18.92 -22.29 31.24
CA ASP A 606 -18.90 -20.88 31.64
C ASP A 606 -19.70 -19.97 30.69
N GLU A 607 -19.75 -20.32 29.40
CA GLU A 607 -20.57 -19.60 28.42
C GLU A 607 -22.08 -19.80 28.64
N VAL A 608 -22.47 -20.79 29.44
CA VAL A 608 -23.87 -21.09 29.80
C VAL A 608 -24.21 -20.61 31.21
N THR A 609 -23.24 -20.58 32.13
CA THR A 609 -23.46 -20.16 33.53
C THR A 609 -23.12 -18.69 33.80
N GLY A 610 -22.25 -18.07 33.00
CA GLY A 610 -21.78 -16.70 33.17
C GLY A 610 -20.80 -16.49 34.32
N SER A 611 -19.95 -17.49 34.56
CA SER A 611 -18.92 -17.52 35.61
C SER A 611 -17.75 -16.58 35.35
#